data_AF-A0A5K1FHK6-F1
#
_entry.id   AF-A0A5K1FHK6-F1
#
_cell.length_a   1.000
_cell.length_b   1.000
_cell.length_c   1.000
_cell.angle_alpha   90.00
_cell.angle_beta   90.00
_cell.angle_gamma   90.00
#
_symmetry.space_group_name_H-M   'P 1'
#
loop_
_entity.id
_entity.type
_entity.pdbx_description
1 polymer ?
#
loop_
_entity_poly.entity_id
_entity_poly.type
_entity_poly.pdbx_seq_one_letter_code
_entity_poly.pdbx_strand_id
1 'polypeptide(L)' 'TAVKTPRQVIDALNAQGEDIDIILSEVDLPVAKGFKMLKYIMREKELRRIPII' A
#
# COMPACT_ATOMS: atom_id res chain seq x y z
N THR A 1 3.58 8.10 -7.30
CA THR A 1 3.41 7.13 -8.40
C THR A 1 2.02 6.52 -8.36
N ALA A 2 1.32 6.41 -9.49
CA ALA A 2 0.03 5.71 -9.55
C ALA A 2 0.23 4.24 -9.96
N VAL A 3 -0.27 3.32 -9.15
CA VAL A 3 -0.14 1.87 -9.34
C VAL A 3 -1.52 1.23 -9.47
N LYS A 4 -1.66 0.23 -10.33
CA LYS A 4 -2.98 -0.36 -10.67
C LYS A 4 -3.16 -1.79 -10.17
N THR A 5 -2.08 -2.43 -9.71
CA THR A 5 -2.10 -3.82 -9.27
C THR A 5 -1.44 -3.97 -7.89
N PRO A 6 -1.86 -4.95 -7.07
CA PRO A 6 -1.26 -5.18 -5.75
C PRO A 6 0.24 -5.45 -5.80
N ARG A 7 0.74 -6.06 -6.88
CA ARG A 7 2.17 -6.33 -7.05
C ARG A 7 2.96 -5.05 -7.26
N GLN A 8 2.46 -4.15 -8.12
CA GLN A 8 3.07 -2.83 -8.31
C GLN A 8 3.05 -1.98 -7.04
N VAL A 9 2.02 -2.13 -6.20
CA VAL A 9 1.98 -1.47 -4.89
C VAL A 9 3.15 -1.95 -4.03
N ILE A 10 3.37 -3.27 -3.94
CA ILE A 10 4.49 -3.83 -3.17
C ILE A 10 5.83 -3.38 -3.75
N ASP A 11 6.00 -3.43 -5.06
CA ASP A 11 7.24 -3.02 -5.72
C ASP A 11 7.54 -1.53 -5.51
N ALA A 12 6.51 -0.66 -5.57
CA ALA A 12 6.65 0.76 -5.30
C ALA A 12 6.96 1.05 -3.83
N LEU A 13 6.33 0.32 -2.89
CA LEU A 13 6.61 0.46 -1.46
C LEU A 13 8.01 -0.04 -1.10
N ASN A 14 8.51 -1.10 -1.75
CA ASN A 14 9.88 -1.57 -1.54
C ASN A 14 10.93 -0.64 -2.15
N ALA A 15 10.63 0.00 -3.28
CA ALA A 15 11.56 0.91 -3.96
C ALA A 15 11.57 2.32 -3.36
N GLN A 16 10.44 2.79 -2.80
CA GLN A 16 10.24 4.17 -2.38
C GLN A 16 9.69 4.32 -0.96
N GLY A 17 9.59 3.25 -0.17
CA GLY A 17 8.90 3.25 1.14
C GLY A 17 9.45 4.23 2.18
N GLU A 18 10.70 4.68 2.04
CA GLU A 18 11.25 5.75 2.87
C GLU A 18 10.70 7.15 2.53
N ASP A 19 10.32 7.37 1.27
CA ASP A 19 9.88 8.66 0.70
C ASP A 19 8.34 8.76 0.55
N ILE A 20 7.60 7.74 0.99
CA ILE A 20 6.14 7.71 0.89
C ILE A 20 5.53 8.14 2.22
N ASP A 21 4.91 9.31 2.23
CA ASP A 21 4.19 9.83 3.40
C ASP A 21 2.73 9.38 3.48
N ILE A 22 2.08 9.08 2.34
CA ILE A 22 0.65 8.75 2.29
C ILE A 22 0.37 7.72 1.19
N ILE A 23 -0.49 6.74 1.48
CA ILE A 23 -1.07 5.83 0.49
C ILE A 23 -2.54 6.20 0.31
N LEU A 24 -2.91 6.67 -0.89
CA LEU A 24 -4.30 6.89 -1.26
C LEU A 24 -4.85 5.63 -1.93
N SER A 25 -5.86 5.02 -1.33
CA SER A 25 -6.50 3.82 -1.84
C SER A 25 -7.93 4.13 -2.24
N GLU A 26 -8.30 3.87 -3.50
CA GLU A 26 -9.69 3.98 -3.91
C GLU A 26 -10.56 2.96 -3.14
N VAL A 27 -11.68 3.43 -2.59
CA VAL A 27 -12.60 2.66 -1.73
C VAL A 27 -13.24 1.48 -2.49
N ASP A 28 -13.26 1.53 -3.82
CA ASP A 28 -13.87 0.51 -4.70
C ASP A 28 -12.96 -0.70 -5.01
N LEU A 29 -11.81 -0.81 -4.34
CA LEU A 29 -11.03 -2.05 -4.37
C LEU A 29 -11.90 -3.21 -3.87
N PRO A 30 -12.02 -4.33 -4.61
CA PRO A 30 -12.75 -5.49 -4.14
C PRO A 30 -12.25 -5.86 -2.75
N VAL A 31 -13.13 -5.74 -1.76
CA VAL A 31 -12.82 -5.78 -0.31
C VAL A 31 -11.81 -6.89 0.01
N ALA A 32 -12.00 -8.10 -0.52
CA ALA A 32 -11.11 -9.23 -0.28
C ALA A 32 -9.66 -9.04 -0.77
N LYS A 33 -9.42 -8.34 -1.89
CA LYS A 33 -8.08 -8.06 -2.43
C LYS A 33 -7.44 -6.87 -1.72
N GLY A 34 -8.21 -5.80 -1.49
CA GLY A 34 -7.76 -4.63 -0.74
C GLY A 34 -7.28 -5.00 0.66
N PHE A 35 -8.10 -5.74 1.43
CA PHE A 35 -7.75 -6.14 2.79
C PHE A 35 -6.51 -7.04 2.89
N LYS A 36 -6.25 -7.92 1.91
CA LYS A 36 -5.02 -8.73 1.89
C LYS A 36 -3.78 -7.87 1.66
N MET A 37 -3.89 -6.89 0.76
CA MET A 37 -2.82 -5.94 0.48
C MET A 37 -2.54 -5.06 1.70
N LEU A 38 -3.59 -4.50 2.32
CA LEU A 38 -3.48 -3.71 3.55
C LEU A 38 -2.81 -4.50 4.68
N LYS A 39 -3.21 -5.76 4.89
CA LYS A 39 -2.57 -6.64 5.88
C LYS A 39 -1.07 -6.85 5.61
N TYR A 40 -0.65 -6.89 4.35
CA TYR A 40 0.75 -7.03 3.99
C TYR A 40 1.53 -5.75 4.30
N ILE A 41 1.00 -4.59 3.87
CA ILE A 41 1.61 -3.27 4.13
C ILE A 41 1.72 -3.01 5.63
N MET A 42 0.66 -3.27 6.40
CA MET A 42 0.63 -3.03 7.85
C MET A 42 1.54 -3.98 8.66
N ARG A 43 2.01 -5.08 8.08
CA ARG A 43 2.97 -6.00 8.73
C ARG A 43 4.41 -5.48 8.66
N GLU A 44 4.75 -4.73 7.61
CA GLU A 44 6.08 -4.17 7.45
C GLU A 44 6.27 -2.96 8.36
N LYS A 45 7.27 -3.04 9.25
CA LYS A 45 7.49 -2.03 10.30
C LYS A 45 7.76 -0.64 9.74
N GLU A 46 8.42 -0.56 8.58
CA GLU A 46 8.78 0.69 7.91
C GLU A 46 7.59 1.34 7.21
N LEU A 47 6.62 0.54 6.76
CA LEU A 47 5.42 1.01 6.06
C LEU A 47 4.27 1.31 7.03
N ARG A 48 4.35 0.81 8.26
CA ARG A 48 3.31 0.96 9.29
C ARG A 48 3.10 2.41 9.76
N ARG A 49 4.06 3.30 9.48
CA ARG A 49 3.98 4.74 9.75
C ARG A 49 3.15 5.49 8.70
N ILE A 50 2.90 4.88 7.54
CA ILE A 50 2.30 5.54 6.40
C ILE A 50 0.76 5.49 6.54
N PRO A 51 0.07 6.63 6.74
CA PRO A 51 -1.38 6.68 6.73
C PRO A 51 -1.95 6.20 5.40
N ILE A 52 -3.04 5.42 5.49
CA ILE A 52 -3.82 4.96 4.34
C ILE A 52 -5.18 5.65 4.39
N ILE A 53 -5.52 6.35 3.31
CA ILE A 53 -6.77 7.12 3.16
C ILE A 53 -7.57 6.55 1.99
#